data_AF-A0AAV2NLP2-F1
#
_entry.id   AF-A0AAV2NLP2-F1
#
_cell.length_a   1.000
_cell.length_b   1.000
_cell.length_c   1.000
_cell.angle_alpha   90.00
_cell.angle_beta   90.00
_cell.angle_gamma   90.00
#
_symmetry.space_group_name_H-M   'P 1'
#
loop_
_entity.id
_entity.type
_entity.pdbx_description
1 polymer ?
#
loop_
_entity_poly.entity_id
_entity_poly.type
_entity_poly.pdbx_seq_one_letter_code
_entity_poly.pdbx_strand_id
1 'polypeptide(L)'
;MFRKTKTRLEREGEFKGIKFFKEYYNKEAKQVWFKCTNEPRGLITMVNRLRANHYNLKESLARKNYIEDAICECEKEMQDIYHLVFRCERLEEAKNELYRMLEKLEITYPYNIDDWLKNVRIKPLKAVWTFLNKIGKII
;
A
#
# COMPACT_ATOMS: atom_id res chain seq x y z
N MET A 1 25.53 -11.99 -16.88
CA MET A 1 25.47 -11.48 -15.49
C MET A 1 24.05 -11.37 -14.94
N PHE A 2 23.08 -10.80 -15.67
CA PHE A 2 21.69 -10.57 -15.21
C PHE A 2 20.84 -11.81 -14.85
N ARG A 3 21.03 -12.95 -15.54
CA ARG A 3 20.25 -14.18 -15.26
C ARG A 3 20.48 -14.75 -13.85
N LYS A 4 21.72 -14.68 -13.34
CA LYS A 4 22.07 -15.20 -12.00
C LYS A 4 21.40 -14.39 -10.88
N THR A 5 21.23 -13.08 -11.06
CA THR A 5 20.58 -12.20 -10.08
C THR A 5 19.08 -12.45 -9.97
N LYS A 6 18.40 -12.66 -11.10
CA LYS A 6 16.95 -12.91 -11.11
C LYS A 6 16.59 -14.24 -10.45
N THR A 7 17.32 -15.31 -10.78
CA THR A 7 17.13 -16.62 -10.14
C THR A 7 17.40 -16.57 -8.63
N ARG A 8 18.37 -15.76 -8.17
CA ARG A 8 18.60 -15.56 -6.73
C ARG A 8 17.42 -14.86 -6.06
N LEU A 9 16.90 -13.79 -6.67
CA LEU A 9 15.74 -13.05 -6.16
C LEU A 9 14.49 -13.94 -6.05
N GLU A 10 14.26 -14.80 -7.04
CA GLU A 10 13.11 -15.73 -7.03
C GLU A 10 13.23 -16.74 -5.88
N ARG A 11 14.41 -17.32 -5.66
CA ARG A 11 14.67 -18.23 -4.53
C ARG A 11 14.54 -17.54 -3.17
N GLU A 12 15.07 -16.32 -3.03
CA GLU A 12 14.89 -15.54 -1.81
C GLU A 12 13.41 -15.16 -1.60
N GLY A 13 12.68 -14.94 -2.69
CA GLY A 13 11.25 -14.62 -2.72
C GLY A 13 10.34 -15.71 -2.16
N GLU A 14 10.79 -16.97 -2.16
CA GLU A 14 10.09 -18.10 -1.56
C GLU A 14 9.94 -17.96 -0.04
N PHE A 15 10.87 -17.26 0.60
CA PHE A 15 10.91 -17.07 2.06
C PHE A 15 10.68 -15.61 2.46
N LYS A 16 10.99 -14.65 1.59
CA LYS A 16 10.94 -13.21 1.88
C LYS A 16 10.05 -12.48 0.88
N GLY A 17 9.20 -11.58 1.38
CA GLY A 17 8.32 -10.80 0.50
C GLY A 17 7.34 -11.67 -0.27
N ILE A 18 6.90 -12.79 0.31
CA ILE A 18 6.02 -13.78 -0.33
C ILE A 18 4.79 -13.13 -0.97
N LYS A 19 4.12 -12.19 -0.27
CA LYS A 19 2.99 -11.43 -0.85
C LYS A 19 3.41 -10.69 -2.12
N PHE A 20 4.57 -10.01 -2.10
CA PHE A 20 5.07 -9.29 -3.26
C PHE A 20 5.36 -10.21 -4.45
N PHE A 21 6.08 -11.29 -4.21
CA PHE A 21 6.43 -12.25 -5.26
C PHE A 21 5.21 -12.99 -5.82
N LYS A 22 4.19 -13.22 -4.99
CA LYS A 22 2.94 -13.86 -5.38
C LYS A 22 2.01 -12.93 -6.18
N GLU A 23 1.90 -11.67 -5.78
CA GLU A 23 0.82 -10.78 -6.27
C GLU A 23 1.29 -9.69 -7.25
N TYR A 24 2.56 -9.26 -7.17
CA TYR A 24 3.05 -8.08 -7.90
C TYR A 24 4.31 -8.35 -8.74
N TYR A 25 5.10 -9.38 -8.44
CA TYR A 25 6.29 -9.70 -9.21
C TYR A 25 5.90 -10.25 -10.59
N ASN A 26 6.33 -9.55 -11.63
CA ASN A 26 6.22 -10.01 -13.01
C ASN A 26 7.62 -10.37 -13.53
N LYS A 27 7.88 -11.67 -13.66
CA LYS A 27 9.15 -12.18 -14.17
C LYS A 27 9.46 -11.67 -15.59
N GLU A 28 8.46 -11.41 -16.42
CA GLU A 28 8.66 -10.96 -17.81
C GLU A 28 8.86 -9.44 -17.92
N ALA A 29 8.63 -8.68 -16.83
CA ALA A 29 8.82 -7.24 -16.82
C ALA A 29 10.31 -6.89 -17.00
N LYS A 30 10.60 -6.14 -18.07
CA LYS A 30 11.96 -5.63 -18.36
C LYS A 30 12.29 -4.33 -17.63
N GLN A 31 11.28 -3.68 -17.04
CA GLN A 31 11.38 -2.36 -16.43
C GLN A 31 10.47 -2.28 -15.20
N VAL A 32 10.82 -1.42 -14.24
CA VAL A 32 9.98 -1.13 -13.07
C VAL A 32 8.75 -0.31 -13.48
N TRP A 33 7.63 -0.50 -12.77
CA TRP A 33 6.35 0.13 -13.10
C TRP A 33 6.39 1.68 -13.11
N PHE A 34 7.34 2.27 -12.38
CA PHE A 34 7.49 3.72 -12.25
C PHE A 34 8.62 4.32 -13.11
N LYS A 35 9.20 3.58 -14.06
CA LYS A 35 10.36 4.10 -14.81
C LYS A 35 10.03 5.37 -15.62
N CYS A 36 8.81 5.48 -16.13
CA CYS A 36 8.36 6.60 -16.98
C CYS A 36 7.25 7.42 -16.33
N THR A 37 7.16 7.42 -14.99
CA THR A 37 6.17 8.23 -14.27
C THR A 37 6.79 9.52 -13.75
N ASN A 38 6.03 10.62 -13.80
CA ASN A 38 6.40 11.90 -13.18
C ASN A 38 5.80 12.05 -11.77
N GLU A 39 5.31 10.96 -11.18
CA GLU A 39 4.71 10.99 -9.86
C GLU A 39 5.75 11.23 -8.75
N PRO A 40 5.35 11.87 -7.63
CA PRO A 40 6.26 12.13 -6.51
C PRO A 40 6.89 10.85 -5.96
N ARG A 41 8.16 10.94 -5.56
CA ARG A 41 8.89 9.82 -4.90
C ARG A 41 8.15 9.25 -3.70
N GLY A 42 7.43 10.09 -2.95
CA GLY A 42 6.59 9.67 -1.82
C GLY A 42 5.48 8.72 -2.23
N LEU A 43 4.75 9.03 -3.31
CA LEU A 43 3.71 8.16 -3.85
C LEU A 43 4.30 6.81 -4.32
N ILE A 44 5.41 6.86 -5.06
CA ILE A 44 6.10 5.64 -5.54
C ILE A 44 6.53 4.76 -4.36
N THR A 45 7.06 5.39 -3.31
CA THR A 45 7.52 4.70 -2.09
C THR A 45 6.36 4.05 -1.35
N MET A 46 5.25 4.79 -1.15
CA MET A 46 4.03 4.29 -0.52
C MET A 46 3.50 3.05 -1.28
N VAL A 47 3.38 3.13 -2.60
CA VAL A 47 2.90 1.99 -3.42
C VAL A 47 3.81 0.76 -3.25
N ASN A 48 5.13 0.94 -3.29
CA ASN A 48 6.05 -0.18 -3.15
C ASN A 48 6.04 -0.77 -1.73
N ARG A 49 5.89 0.04 -0.68
CA ARG A 49 5.81 -0.43 0.71
C ARG A 49 4.50 -1.14 1.00
N LEU A 50 3.38 -0.67 0.45
CA LEU A 50 2.09 -1.37 0.47
C LEU A 50 2.19 -2.73 -0.24
N ARG A 51 2.76 -2.78 -1.44
CA ARG A 51 3.00 -4.03 -2.19
C ARG A 51 3.92 -5.01 -1.46
N ALA A 52 4.92 -4.50 -0.74
CA ALA A 52 5.81 -5.31 0.08
C ALA A 52 5.18 -5.73 1.43
N ASN A 53 3.97 -5.24 1.74
CA ASN A 53 3.34 -5.39 3.04
C ASN A 53 4.27 -4.97 4.20
N HIS A 54 5.00 -3.87 3.99
CA HIS A 54 6.07 -3.42 4.86
C HIS A 54 5.98 -1.92 5.13
N TYR A 55 5.23 -1.56 6.18
CA TYR A 55 4.95 -0.17 6.58
C TYR A 55 4.80 -0.04 8.10
N ASN A 56 4.49 1.16 8.59
CA ASN A 56 4.49 1.53 10.01
C ASN A 56 3.08 1.63 10.64
N LEU A 57 2.11 0.88 10.12
CA LEU A 57 0.81 0.71 10.80
C LEU A 57 0.90 -0.42 11.83
N LYS A 58 0.10 -0.35 12.88
CA LYS A 58 0.22 -1.28 14.01
C LYS A 58 0.12 -2.75 13.58
N GLU A 59 -0.73 -3.10 12.62
CA GLU A 59 -0.79 -4.47 12.08
C GLU A 59 0.58 -4.94 11.53
N SER A 60 1.25 -4.10 10.74
CA SER A 60 2.56 -4.44 10.16
C SER A 60 3.68 -4.47 11.19
N LEU A 61 3.57 -3.66 12.25
CA LEU A 61 4.54 -3.62 13.36
C LEU A 61 4.38 -4.85 14.27
N ALA A 62 3.14 -5.21 14.62
CA ALA A 62 2.82 -6.37 15.43
C ALA A 62 3.24 -7.68 14.74
N ARG A 63 2.98 -7.81 13.43
CA ARG A 63 3.44 -8.96 12.62
C ARG A 63 4.96 -9.15 12.64
N LYS A 64 5.73 -8.10 12.96
CA LYS A 64 7.20 -8.12 13.06
C LYS A 64 7.69 -8.10 14.51
N ASN A 65 6.80 -8.26 15.49
CA ASN A 65 7.08 -8.23 16.92
C ASN A 65 7.73 -6.91 17.40
N TYR A 66 7.45 -5.78 16.74
CA TYR A 66 7.90 -4.46 17.22
C TYR A 66 6.99 -3.89 18.30
N ILE A 67 5.72 -4.31 18.31
CA ILE A 67 4.71 -3.96 19.31
C ILE A 67 3.88 -5.21 19.59
N GLU A 68 3.22 -5.26 20.75
CA GLU A 68 2.41 -6.41 21.16
C GLU A 68 1.02 -6.42 20.50
N ASP A 69 0.44 -5.25 20.26
CA ASP A 69 -0.95 -5.13 19.83
C ASP A 69 -1.12 -4.35 18.52
N ALA A 70 -1.86 -4.95 17.58
CA ALA A 70 -2.24 -4.39 16.30
C ALA A 70 -3.48 -3.46 16.38
N ILE A 71 -4.22 -3.43 17.49
CA ILE A 71 -5.49 -2.71 17.61
C ILE A 71 -5.33 -1.21 17.33
N CYS A 72 -6.18 -0.70 16.45
CA CYS A 72 -6.24 0.71 16.13
C CYS A 72 -6.62 1.53 17.36
N GLU A 73 -6.24 2.80 17.39
CA GLU A 73 -6.60 3.68 18.50
C GLU A 73 -8.09 4.07 18.53
N CYS A 74 -8.90 3.57 17.58
CA CYS A 74 -10.36 3.60 17.70
C CYS A 74 -10.93 2.32 18.38
N GLU A 75 -10.06 1.38 18.76
CA GLU A 75 -10.37 0.19 19.59
C GLU A 75 -11.34 -0.84 18.96
N LYS A 76 -11.70 -0.67 17.68
CA LYS A 76 -12.69 -1.54 17.00
C LYS A 76 -12.08 -2.65 16.14
N GLU A 77 -10.98 -2.36 15.47
CA GLU A 77 -10.34 -3.27 14.53
C GLU A 77 -8.80 -3.12 14.60
N MET A 78 -8.08 -4.06 14.00
CA MET A 78 -6.64 -3.92 13.78
C MET A 78 -6.35 -2.73 12.85
N GLN A 79 -5.27 -2.00 13.12
CA GLN A 79 -4.85 -0.89 12.25
C GLN A 79 -4.08 -1.42 11.03
N ASP A 80 -4.82 -1.94 10.06
CA ASP A 80 -4.33 -2.20 8.70
C ASP A 80 -4.62 -1.01 7.77
N ILE A 81 -4.16 -1.09 6.51
CA ILE A 81 -4.36 -0.03 5.53
C ILE A 81 -5.84 0.18 5.17
N TYR A 82 -6.64 -0.89 5.13
CA TYR A 82 -8.04 -0.80 4.75
C TYR A 82 -8.86 -0.13 5.86
N HIS A 83 -8.64 -0.57 7.10
CA HIS A 83 -9.22 0.02 8.28
C HIS A 83 -8.87 1.51 8.35
N LEU A 84 -7.58 1.85 8.29
CA LEU A 84 -7.15 3.23 8.43
C LEU A 84 -7.73 4.14 7.34
N VAL A 85 -7.77 3.69 6.09
CA VAL A 85 -8.17 4.51 4.95
C VAL A 85 -9.70 4.60 4.81
N PHE A 86 -10.45 3.56 5.15
CA PHE A 86 -11.90 3.51 4.87
C PHE A 86 -12.80 3.31 6.10
N ARG A 87 -12.35 2.64 7.16
CA ARG A 87 -13.23 2.26 8.28
C ARG A 87 -12.99 3.01 9.57
N CYS A 88 -11.81 3.57 9.79
CA CYS A 88 -11.46 4.21 11.06
C CYS A 88 -12.33 5.45 11.29
N GLU A 89 -13.16 5.42 12.33
CA GLU A 89 -14.10 6.49 12.67
C GLU A 89 -13.41 7.74 13.22
N ARG A 90 -12.22 7.58 13.82
CA ARG A 90 -11.41 8.71 14.30
C ARG A 90 -10.88 9.59 13.17
N LEU A 91 -10.98 9.15 11.92
CA LEU A 91 -10.48 9.83 10.72
C LEU A 91 -11.61 10.29 9.80
N GLU A 92 -12.85 10.38 10.27
CA GLU A 92 -14.02 10.68 9.43
C GLU A 92 -13.86 11.99 8.63
N GLU A 93 -13.37 13.04 9.27
CA GLU A 93 -13.12 14.33 8.60
C GLU A 93 -12.07 14.21 7.48
N ALA A 94 -10.98 13.47 7.71
CA ALA A 94 -9.95 13.26 6.70
C ALA A 94 -10.45 12.36 5.56
N LYS A 95 -11.27 11.34 5.87
CA LYS A 95 -11.87 10.43 4.88
C LYS A 95 -12.87 11.14 3.98
N ASN A 96 -13.61 12.15 4.47
CA ASN A 96 -14.54 12.91 3.63
C ASN A 96 -13.85 13.54 2.42
N GLU A 97 -12.63 14.05 2.59
CA GLU A 97 -11.84 14.58 1.48
C GLU A 97 -11.39 13.46 0.53
N LEU A 98 -10.90 12.34 1.06
CA LEU A 98 -10.57 11.15 0.27
C LEU A 98 -11.77 10.69 -0.57
N TYR A 99 -12.96 10.59 0.01
CA TYR A 99 -14.17 10.16 -0.70
C TYR A 99 -14.56 11.13 -1.80
N ARG A 100 -14.47 12.44 -1.57
CA ARG A 100 -14.67 13.43 -2.63
C ARG A 100 -13.66 13.29 -3.76
N MET A 101 -12.40 12.95 -3.46
CA MET A 101 -11.40 12.68 -4.49
C MET A 101 -11.72 11.40 -5.28
N LEU A 102 -12.17 10.33 -4.61
CA LEU A 102 -12.54 9.07 -5.26
C LEU A 102 -13.81 9.21 -6.11
N GLU A 103 -14.81 9.95 -5.63
CA GLU A 103 -16.06 10.23 -6.35
C GLU A 103 -15.79 11.00 -7.65
N LYS A 104 -14.92 12.03 -7.62
CA LYS A 104 -14.47 12.75 -8.83
C LYS A 104 -13.74 11.86 -9.83
N LEU A 105 -13.23 10.71 -9.39
CA LEU A 105 -12.59 9.70 -10.24
C LEU A 105 -13.55 8.60 -10.68
N GLU A 106 -14.84 8.73 -10.37
CA GLU A 106 -15.89 7.72 -10.62
C GLU A 106 -15.56 6.38 -9.94
N ILE A 107 -14.91 6.44 -8.77
CA ILE A 107 -14.57 5.27 -7.97
C ILE A 107 -15.55 5.18 -6.80
N THR A 108 -16.41 4.18 -6.87
CA THR A 108 -17.46 3.93 -5.88
C THR A 108 -17.13 2.73 -4.99
N TYR A 109 -17.87 2.60 -3.89
CA TYR A 109 -17.82 1.44 -3.03
C TYR A 109 -18.32 0.18 -3.77
N PRO A 110 -17.70 -1.01 -3.56
CA PRO A 110 -16.62 -1.30 -2.62
C PRO A 110 -15.24 -0.86 -3.10
N TYR A 111 -14.50 -0.17 -2.23
CA TYR A 111 -13.11 0.21 -2.50
C TYR A 111 -12.20 -1.02 -2.41
N ASN A 112 -11.26 -1.12 -3.35
CA ASN A 112 -10.31 -2.24 -3.41
C ASN A 112 -8.89 -1.71 -3.67
N ILE A 113 -8.17 -1.44 -2.58
CA ILE A 113 -6.77 -0.97 -2.67
C ILE A 113 -5.87 -2.02 -3.32
N ASP A 114 -6.12 -3.32 -3.11
CA ASP A 114 -5.30 -4.38 -3.71
C ASP A 114 -5.43 -4.39 -5.25
N ASP A 115 -6.63 -4.15 -5.80
CA ASP A 115 -6.82 -3.93 -7.25
C ASP A 115 -6.00 -2.74 -7.74
N TRP A 116 -6.07 -1.62 -7.02
CA TRP A 116 -5.35 -0.40 -7.40
C TRP A 116 -3.85 -0.61 -7.34
N LEU A 117 -3.34 -1.33 -6.34
CA LEU A 117 -1.94 -1.69 -6.22
C LEU A 117 -1.53 -2.68 -7.31
N LYS A 118 -2.32 -3.70 -7.61
CA LYS A 118 -1.99 -4.70 -8.64
C LYS A 118 -1.89 -4.07 -10.02
N ASN A 119 -2.89 -3.27 -10.37
CA ASN A 119 -3.02 -2.64 -11.67
C ASN A 119 -2.37 -1.24 -11.76
N VAL A 120 -1.71 -0.78 -10.69
CA VAL A 120 -1.04 0.53 -10.63
C VAL A 120 -2.00 1.66 -11.04
N ARG A 121 -3.20 1.68 -10.46
CA ARG A 121 -4.19 2.74 -10.72
C ARG A 121 -3.74 4.00 -9.98
N ILE A 122 -2.94 4.83 -10.65
CA ILE A 122 -2.26 5.98 -10.05
C ILE A 122 -3.23 6.97 -9.41
N LYS A 123 -4.36 7.28 -10.08
CA LYS A 123 -5.31 8.29 -9.59
C LYS A 123 -5.87 7.95 -8.18
N PRO A 124 -6.47 6.77 -7.94
CA PRO A 124 -6.90 6.41 -6.58
C PRO A 124 -5.74 6.25 -5.60
N LEU A 125 -4.60 5.69 -6.03
CA LEU A 125 -3.42 5.58 -5.15
C LEU A 125 -2.91 6.95 -4.70
N LYS A 126 -3.00 7.96 -5.56
CA LYS A 126 -2.65 9.35 -5.23
C LYS A 126 -3.64 9.97 -4.26
N ALA A 127 -4.93 9.63 -4.35
CA ALA A 127 -5.92 10.05 -3.37
C ALA A 127 -5.62 9.44 -1.98
N VAL A 128 -5.31 8.15 -1.92
CA VAL A 128 -4.87 7.48 -0.68
C VAL A 128 -3.59 8.09 -0.13
N TRP A 129 -2.60 8.37 -0.99
CA TRP A 129 -1.36 9.01 -0.57
C TRP A 129 -1.58 10.42 0.00
N THR A 130 -2.48 11.20 -0.61
CA THR A 130 -2.85 12.53 -0.12
C THR A 130 -3.50 12.45 1.27
N PHE A 131 -4.43 11.50 1.44
CA PHE A 131 -5.05 11.20 2.74
C PHE A 131 -4.01 10.82 3.81
N LEU A 132 -3.09 9.89 3.50
CA LEU A 132 -2.06 9.45 4.44
C LEU A 132 -1.13 10.58 4.88
N ASN A 133 -0.72 11.45 3.94
CA ASN A 133 0.06 12.63 4.26
C ASN A 133 -0.71 13.60 5.17
N LYS A 134 -2.02 13.80 4.92
CA LYS A 134 -2.87 14.69 5.73
C LYS A 134 -2.94 14.24 7.19
N ILE A 135 -2.98 12.93 7.44
CA ILE A 135 -3.01 12.37 8.80
C ILE A 135 -1.60 12.13 9.39
N GLY A 136 -0.55 12.63 8.73
CA GLY A 136 0.83 12.49 9.19
C GLY A 136 1.40 11.07 9.11
N LYS A 137 0.79 10.16 8.34
CA LYS A 137 1.26 8.78 8.18
C LYS A 137 2.18 8.67 6.96
N ILE A 138 3.45 8.38 7.23
CA ILE A 138 4.45 8.11 6.19
C ILE A 138 4.52 6.60 5.99
N ILE A 139 3.78 6.11 5.00
CA ILE A 139 3.76 4.70 4.61
C ILE A 139 4.86 4.37 3.66
#